data_AF-A0A349BUE0-F1
#
_entry.id   AF-A0A349BUE0-F1
#
_cell.length_a   1.000
_cell.length_b   1.000
_cell.length_c   1.000
_cell.angle_alpha   90.00
_cell.angle_beta   90.00
_cell.angle_gamma   90.00
#
_symmetry.space_group_name_H-M   'P 1'
#
loop_
_entity.id
_entity.type
_entity.pdbx_description
1 polymer ?
#
loop_
_entity_poly.entity_id
_entity_poly.type
_entity_poly.pdbx_seq_one_letter_code
_entity_poly.pdbx_strand_id
1 'polypeptide(L)' 'MKSTEVRQQFLDFFASKTHKIVPSAPMVIKNDPTLMFTNAG' A
#
# COMPACT_ATOMS: atom_id res chain seq x y z
N MET A 1 -12.42 15.28 8.90
CA MET A 1 -11.69 14.57 7.85
C MET A 1 -12.06 13.09 7.94
N LYS A 2 -12.50 12.47 6.85
CA LYS A 2 -12.82 11.03 6.81
C LYS A 2 -11.52 10.24 6.59
N SER A 3 -11.44 9.02 7.11
CA SER A 3 -10.27 8.15 6.92
C SER A 3 -9.95 7.90 5.44
N THR A 4 -10.97 7.88 4.59
CA THR A 4 -10.83 7.78 3.12
C THR A 4 -10.16 9.01 2.51
N GLU A 5 -10.44 10.22 3.03
CA GLU A 5 -9.82 11.46 2.56
C GLU A 5 -8.33 11.50 2.92
N VAL A 6 -7.96 11.10 4.14
CA VAL A 6 -6.56 11.05 4.58
C VAL A 6 -5.75 10.05 3.74
N ARG A 7 -6.31 8.88 3.44
CA ARG A 7 -5.68 7.88 2.56
C ARG A 7 -5.40 8.47 1.18
N GLN A 8 -6.39 9.17 0.60
CA GLN A 8 -6.23 9.76 -0.72
C GLN A 8 -5.16 10.85 -0.73
N GLN A 9 -5.15 11.73 0.28
CA GLN A 9 -4.13 12.79 0.40
C GLN A 9 -2.72 12.25 0.52
N PHE A 10 -2.51 11.14 1.24
CA PHE A 10 -1.21 10.49 1.32
C PHE A 10 -0.73 10.00 -0.06
N LEU A 11 -1.61 9.32 -0.81
CA LEU A 11 -1.29 8.82 -2.14
C LEU A 11 -1.02 9.97 -3.13
N ASP A 12 -1.84 11.02 -3.11
CA ASP A 12 -1.72 12.17 -4.00
C ASP A 12 -0.42 12.96 -3.74
N PHE A 13 -0.03 13.09 -2.47
CA PHE A 13 1.23 13.74 -2.11
C PHE A 13 2.42 13.03 -2.76
N PHE A 14 2.52 11.70 -2.61
CA PHE A 14 3.63 10.94 -3.21
C PHE A 14 3.55 10.87 -4.73
N ALA A 15 2.34 10.80 -5.31
CA ALA A 15 2.13 10.90 -6.74
C ALA A 15 2.64 12.24 -7.32
N SER A 16 2.41 13.36 -6.62
CA SER A 16 2.95 14.68 -6.99
C SER A 16 4.48 14.74 -6.98
N LYS A 17 5.12 13.82 -6.25
CA LYS A 17 6.58 13.63 -6.21
C LYS A 17 7.06 12.55 -7.18
N THR A 18 6.24 12.18 -8.17
CA THR A 18 6.57 11.17 -9.20
C THR A 18 6.64 9.74 -8.66
N HIS A 19 6.03 9.43 -7.51
CA HIS A 19 5.88 8.04 -7.06
C HIS A 19 4.70 7.39 -7.77
N LYS A 20 4.88 6.16 -8.23
CA LYS A 20 3.79 5.36 -8.81
C LYS A 20 2.89 4.82 -7.70
N ILE A 21 1.59 5.03 -7.82
CA ILE A 21 0.61 4.37 -6.94
C ILE A 21 0.51 2.91 -7.37
N VAL A 22 0.83 2.00 -6.46
CA VAL A 22 0.70 0.55 -6.65
C VAL A 22 -0.33 0.01 -5.66
N PRO A 23 -1.26 -0.87 -6.09
CA PRO A 23 -2.21 -1.50 -5.19
C PRO A 23 -1.52 -2.31 -4.09
N SER A 24 -2.20 -2.44 -2.94
CA SER A 24 -1.73 -3.29 -1.85
C SER A 24 -1.51 -4.73 -2.33
N ALA A 25 -0.43 -5.33 -1.86
CA ALA A 25 -0.19 -6.76 -2.00
C ALA A 25 -1.32 -7.58 -1.31
N PRO A 26 -1.55 -8.83 -1.75
CA PRO A 26 -2.49 -9.73 -1.09
C PRO A 26 -2.04 -10.06 0.34
N MET A 27 -2.96 -10.52 1.17
CA MET A 27 -2.68 -10.89 2.57
C MET A 27 -1.74 -12.10 2.68
N VAL A 28 -1.85 -13.05 1.74
CA VAL A 28 -1.04 -14.28 1.71
C VAL A 28 -0.13 -14.27 0.49
N ILE A 29 1.17 -14.44 0.70
CA ILE A 29 2.18 -14.46 -0.35
C ILE A 29 2.44 -15.91 -0.76
N LYS A 30 2.21 -16.23 -2.04
CA LYS A 30 2.31 -17.61 -2.55
C LYS A 30 3.74 -18.11 -2.73
N ASN A 31 4.72 -17.21 -2.79
CA ASN A 31 6.08 -17.51 -3.22
C ASN A 31 7.14 -17.30 -2.13
N ASP A 32 6.74 -16.96 -0.91
CA ASP A 32 7.64 -16.83 0.23
C ASP A 32 7.24 -17.85 1.30
N PRO A 33 7.99 -18.97 1.45
CA PRO A 33 7.68 -20.00 2.43
C PRO A 33 8.03 -19.58 3.87
N THR A 34 8.74 -18.46 4.05
CA THR A 34 9.17 -17.97 5.37
C THR A 34 8.20 -16.95 5.97
N LEU A 35 7.34 -16.34 5.14
CA LEU A 35 6.40 -15.30 5.56
C LEU A 35 4.95 -15.79 5.49
N MET A 36 4.30 -15.85 6.65
CA MET A 36 2.91 -16.33 6.75
C MET A 36 1.88 -15.33 6.21
N PHE A 37 2.02 -14.04 6.51
CA PHE A 37 1.14 -12.96 6.06
C PHE A 37 1.92 -11.68 5.75
N THR A 38 1.42 -10.88 4.82
CA THR A 38 1.96 -9.55 4.52
C THR A 38 1.91 -8.66 5.76
N ASN A 39 3.08 -8.32 6.31
CA ASN A 39 3.24 -7.55 7.54
C ASN A 39 3.63 -6.07 7.29
N ALA A 40 4.01 -5.75 6.05
CA ALA A 40 4.42 -4.42 5.62
C ALA A 40 3.93 -4.16 4.19
N GLY A 41 3.73 -2.88 3.87
CA GLY A 41 3.40 -2.39 2.53
C GLY A 41 4.63 -1.88 1.79
#